data_AF-A0A524NKK9-F1
#
_entry.id   AF-A0A524NKK9-F1
#
_cell.length_a   1.000
_cell.length_b   1.000
_cell.length_c   1.000
_cell.angle_alpha   90.00
_cell.angle_beta   90.00
_cell.angle_gamma   90.00
#
_symmetry.space_group_name_H-M   'P 1'
#
loop_
_entity.id
_entity.type
_entity.pdbx_description
1 polymer ?
#
loop_
_entity_poly.entity_id
_entity_poly.type
_entity_poly.pdbx_seq_one_letter_code
_entity_poly.pdbx_strand_id
1 'polypeptide(L)'
;MAENSRPSENAVAVTESDVPTTITLTPSTSLDLSPFSPDQRAALLTDYTRGVLDVSRKAHELQIDVATLDQTLQSLAGTTREVTEMGNSVTVTHTQASSIGRTEILMGNTPQARKGRLSRSQKGDRDLTPFYIFGGLIALVLIAAFLGT
;
A
#
# COMPACT_ATOMS: atom_id res chain seq x y z
N MET A 1 -27.44 51.86 -44.96
CA MET A 1 -26.47 51.92 -43.85
C MET A 1 -26.65 50.69 -42.99
N ALA A 2 -25.65 49.81 -42.94
CA ALA A 2 -25.62 48.65 -42.05
C ALA A 2 -24.45 48.84 -41.09
N GLU A 3 -24.75 49.16 -39.83
CA GLU A 3 -23.74 49.34 -38.78
C GLU A 3 -23.51 48.00 -38.07
N ASN A 4 -22.45 47.33 -38.50
CA ASN A 4 -21.99 46.05 -37.98
C ASN A 4 -21.08 46.31 -36.77
N SER A 5 -21.68 46.44 -35.58
CA SER A 5 -20.94 46.59 -34.32
C SER A 5 -20.48 45.22 -33.81
N ARG A 6 -19.28 44.80 -34.21
CA ARG A 6 -18.57 43.70 -33.54
C ARG A 6 -18.07 44.20 -32.17
N PRO A 7 -18.38 43.56 -31.04
CA PRO A 7 -17.72 43.89 -29.79
C PRO A 7 -16.24 43.49 -29.89
N SER A 8 -15.38 44.42 -29.50
CA SER A 8 -13.93 44.28 -29.50
C SER A 8 -13.49 43.03 -28.76
N GLU A 9 -12.75 42.19 -29.48
CA GLU A 9 -11.85 41.17 -28.97
C GLU A 9 -10.98 41.80 -27.88
N ASN A 10 -11.35 41.59 -26.62
CA ASN A 10 -10.53 41.96 -25.48
C ASN A 10 -9.41 40.91 -25.44
N ALA A 11 -8.33 41.20 -26.16
CA ALA A 11 -7.10 40.42 -26.11
C ALA A 11 -6.63 40.39 -24.65
N VAL A 12 -6.94 39.29 -23.97
CA VAL A 12 -6.38 38.98 -22.66
C VAL A 12 -4.89 38.79 -22.89
N ALA A 13 -4.13 39.85 -22.67
CA ALA A 13 -2.68 39.76 -22.51
C ALA A 13 -2.43 38.80 -21.36
N VAL A 14 -2.06 37.56 -21.69
CA VAL A 14 -1.55 36.58 -20.74
C VAL A 14 -0.20 37.10 -20.30
N THR A 15 -0.18 37.86 -19.20
CA THR A 15 1.05 38.30 -18.55
C THR A 15 1.78 37.07 -18.02
N GLU A 16 3.05 36.98 -18.41
CA GLU A 16 4.01 35.98 -17.99
C GLU A 16 4.09 35.83 -16.47
N SER A 17 4.10 34.57 -16.02
CA SER A 17 4.82 34.09 -14.83
C SER A 17 4.42 34.66 -13.46
N ASP A 18 3.16 34.46 -13.06
CA ASP A 18 2.81 34.47 -11.63
C ASP A 18 2.99 33.05 -11.04
N VAL A 19 4.25 32.63 -10.87
CA VAL A 19 4.58 31.42 -10.13
C VAL A 19 4.78 31.82 -8.66
N PRO A 20 3.96 31.32 -7.72
CA PRO A 20 4.01 31.72 -6.32
C PRO A 20 5.41 31.53 -5.73
N THR A 21 5.95 32.58 -5.11
CA THR A 21 7.30 32.57 -4.48
C THR A 21 7.29 31.94 -3.08
N THR A 22 6.12 31.49 -2.62
CA THR A 22 5.95 30.83 -1.32
C THR A 22 4.95 29.70 -1.45
N ILE A 23 5.33 28.50 -1.02
CA ILE A 23 4.41 27.37 -0.87
C ILE A 23 4.20 27.14 0.61
N THR A 24 2.95 27.13 1.05
CA THR A 24 2.57 26.69 2.38
C THR A 24 2.48 25.17 2.38
N LEU A 25 3.44 24.50 3.03
CA LEU A 25 3.54 23.04 3.08
C LEU A 25 2.62 22.44 4.16
N THR A 26 2.38 23.18 5.25
CA THR A 26 1.47 22.88 6.36
C THR A 26 0.93 24.19 6.96
N PRO A 27 -0.10 24.19 7.83
CA PRO A 27 -0.63 25.43 8.46
C PRO A 27 0.42 26.27 9.20
N SER A 28 1.58 25.69 9.52
CA SER A 28 2.67 26.30 10.29
C SER A 28 4.03 26.26 9.57
N THR A 29 4.10 25.83 8.31
CA THR A 29 5.36 25.77 7.54
C THR A 29 5.18 26.37 6.15
N SER A 30 5.81 27.51 5.92
CA SER A 30 5.95 28.14 4.59
C SER A 30 7.37 27.97 4.07
N LEU A 31 7.52 27.45 2.86
CA LEU A 31 8.80 27.33 2.16
C LEU A 31 9.00 28.56 1.27
N ASP A 32 10.04 29.32 1.55
CA ASP A 32 10.47 30.43 0.70
C ASP A 32 11.19 29.90 -0.54
N LEU A 33 10.63 30.19 -1.72
CA LEU A 33 11.15 29.76 -3.01
C LEU A 33 11.99 30.84 -3.71
N SER A 34 12.22 31.97 -3.05
CA SER A 34 13.04 33.08 -3.53
C SER A 34 14.41 32.69 -4.12
N PRO A 35 15.16 31.69 -3.60
CA PRO A 35 16.47 31.34 -4.16
C PRO A 35 16.44 30.46 -5.43
N PHE A 36 15.26 29.97 -5.86
CA PHE A 36 15.15 29.07 -7.02
C PHE A 36 14.77 29.79 -8.31
N SER A 37 15.25 29.29 -9.45
CA SER A 37 14.88 29.81 -10.78
C SER A 37 13.42 29.50 -11.11
N PRO A 38 12.74 30.26 -12.00
CA PRO A 38 11.32 30.07 -12.32
C PRO A 38 11.00 28.64 -12.79
N ASP A 39 11.89 28.00 -13.57
CA ASP A 39 11.72 26.61 -14.00
C ASP A 39 11.82 25.61 -12.85
N GLN A 40 12.71 25.85 -11.88
CA GLN A 40 12.85 25.01 -10.68
C GLN A 40 11.65 25.15 -9.74
N ARG A 41 11.04 26.34 -9.66
CA ARG A 41 9.82 26.57 -8.89
C ARG A 41 8.63 25.81 -9.48
N ALA A 42 8.48 25.84 -10.80
CA ALA A 42 7.42 25.10 -11.50
C ALA A 42 7.57 23.58 -11.32
N ALA A 43 8.81 23.07 -11.40
CA ALA A 43 9.10 21.66 -11.14
C ALA A 43 8.79 21.26 -9.68
N LEU A 44 9.24 22.05 -8.69
CA LEU A 44 8.98 21.80 -7.28
C LEU A 44 7.48 21.84 -6.92
N LEU A 45 6.73 22.78 -7.50
CA LEU A 45 5.27 22.83 -7.36
C LEU A 45 4.61 21.56 -7.92
N THR A 46 5.07 21.12 -9.09
CA THR A 46 4.54 19.90 -9.73
C THR A 46 4.85 18.66 -8.90
N ASP A 47 6.07 18.54 -8.38
CA ASP A 47 6.47 17.41 -7.53
C ASP A 47 5.77 17.45 -6.17
N TYR A 48 5.59 18.63 -5.57
CA TYR A 48 4.84 18.78 -4.33
C TYR A 48 3.37 18.38 -4.51
N THR A 49 2.70 18.90 -5.54
CA THR A 49 1.31 18.54 -5.83
C THR A 49 1.16 17.06 -6.12
N ARG A 50 2.09 16.45 -6.85
CA ARG A 50 2.15 15.00 -7.06
C ARG A 50 2.31 14.24 -5.74
N GLY A 51 3.24 14.66 -4.88
CA GLY A 51 3.47 14.04 -3.58
C GLY A 51 2.25 14.12 -2.66
N VAL A 52 1.56 15.26 -2.63
CA VAL A 52 0.29 15.43 -1.88
C VAL A 52 -0.79 14.49 -2.42
N LEU A 53 -0.93 14.38 -3.74
CA LEU A 53 -1.88 13.46 -4.37
C LEU A 53 -1.56 12.00 -4.03
N ASP A 54 -0.29 11.60 -4.07
CA ASP A 54 0.12 10.23 -3.75
C ASP A 54 -0.09 9.89 -2.28
N VAL A 55 0.20 10.81 -1.35
CA VAL A 55 -0.10 10.63 0.07
C VAL A 55 -1.61 10.51 0.29
N SER A 56 -2.41 11.34 -0.36
CA SER A 56 -3.87 11.29 -0.24
C SER A 56 -4.45 9.98 -0.79
N ARG A 57 -3.95 9.52 -1.94
CA ARG A 57 -4.31 8.23 -2.53
C ARG A 57 -3.94 7.10 -1.58
N LYS A 58 -2.73 7.12 -1.03
CA LYS A 58 -2.28 6.08 -0.12
C LYS A 58 -3.11 6.05 1.15
N ALA A 59 -3.42 7.20 1.73
CA ALA A 59 -4.29 7.29 2.89
C ALA A 59 -5.69 6.70 2.60
N HIS A 60 -6.24 6.97 1.42
CA HIS A 60 -7.54 6.41 1.01
C HIS A 60 -7.48 4.88 0.83
N GLU A 61 -6.45 4.36 0.16
CA GLU A 61 -6.21 2.91 0.05
C GLU A 61 -6.15 2.25 1.43
N LEU A 62 -5.39 2.83 2.36
CA LEU A 62 -5.24 2.30 3.72
C LEU A 62 -6.56 2.33 4.50
N GLN A 63 -7.37 3.38 4.34
CA GLN A 63 -8.67 3.47 4.99
C GLN A 63 -9.62 2.38 4.48
N ILE A 64 -9.62 2.10 3.18
CA ILE A 64 -10.39 1.00 2.58
C ILE A 64 -9.90 -0.35 3.09
N ASP A 65 -8.59 -0.57 3.14
CA ASP A 65 -7.98 -1.80 3.65
C ASP A 65 -8.40 -2.07 5.11
N VAL A 66 -8.37 -1.05 5.97
CA VAL A 66 -8.79 -1.15 7.38
C VAL A 66 -10.29 -1.45 7.49
N ALA A 67 -11.14 -0.77 6.72
CA ALA A 67 -12.58 -1.04 6.74
C ALA A 67 -12.91 -2.47 6.30
N THR A 68 -12.22 -2.96 5.26
CA THR A 68 -12.39 -4.33 4.75
C THR A 68 -11.92 -5.38 5.76
N LEU A 69 -10.78 -5.12 6.42
CA LEU A 69 -10.25 -5.96 7.49
C LEU A 69 -11.21 -6.04 8.68
N ASP A 70 -11.78 -4.91 9.11
CA ASP A 70 -12.74 -4.86 10.21
C ASP A 70 -14.02 -5.66 9.89
N GLN A 71 -14.57 -5.49 8.69
CA GLN A 71 -15.73 -6.28 8.25
C GLN A 71 -15.41 -7.79 8.22
N THR A 72 -14.22 -8.16 7.77
CA THR A 72 -13.77 -9.56 7.76
C THR A 72 -13.68 -10.10 9.18
N LEU A 73 -13.07 -9.34 10.11
CA LEU A 73 -12.97 -9.71 11.52
C LEU A 73 -14.34 -9.89 12.18
N GLN A 74 -15.28 -8.98 11.93
CA GLN A 74 -16.65 -9.10 12.44
C GLN A 74 -17.35 -10.35 11.92
N SER A 75 -17.19 -10.68 10.64
CA SER A 75 -17.75 -11.90 10.03
C SER A 75 -17.15 -13.18 10.64
N LEU A 76 -15.82 -13.22 10.80
CA LEU A 76 -15.14 -14.35 11.44
C LEU A 76 -15.52 -14.49 12.91
N ALA A 77 -15.70 -13.37 13.64
CA ALA A 77 -16.19 -13.36 15.01
C ALA A 77 -17.62 -13.89 15.12
N GLY A 78 -18.52 -13.45 14.24
CA GLY A 78 -19.89 -13.94 14.17
C GLY A 78 -19.95 -15.45 13.93
N THR A 79 -19.23 -15.93 12.91
CA THR A 79 -19.13 -17.37 12.59
C THR A 79 -18.55 -18.17 13.75
N THR A 80 -17.47 -17.67 14.37
CA THR A 80 -16.84 -18.35 15.51
C THR A 80 -17.78 -18.43 16.70
N ARG A 81 -18.55 -17.36 16.96
CA ARG A 81 -19.53 -17.31 18.04
C ARG A 81 -20.66 -18.30 17.79
N GLU A 82 -21.25 -18.31 16.61
CA GLU A 82 -22.32 -19.24 16.24
C GLU A 82 -21.87 -20.70 16.39
N VAL A 83 -20.68 -21.03 15.89
CA VAL A 83 -20.12 -22.39 16.02
C VAL A 83 -19.84 -22.77 17.47
N THR A 84 -19.43 -21.80 18.30
CA THR A 84 -19.23 -22.02 19.74
C THR A 84 -20.55 -22.20 20.49
N GLU A 85 -21.59 -21.44 20.14
CA GLU A 85 -22.94 -21.55 20.71
C GLU A 85 -23.59 -22.90 20.36
N MET A 86 -23.26 -23.47 19.19
CA MET A 86 -23.61 -24.85 18.83
C MET A 86 -22.84 -25.94 19.62
N GLY A 87 -21.98 -25.54 20.58
CA GLY A 87 -21.20 -26.44 21.42
C GLY A 87 -19.96 -27.02 20.73
N ASN A 88 -19.64 -26.57 19.52
CA ASN A 88 -18.53 -27.08 18.75
C ASN A 88 -17.24 -26.28 19.00
N SER A 89 -16.11 -26.97 18.99
CA SER A 89 -14.81 -26.32 19.11
C SER A 89 -14.29 -25.91 17.73
N VAL A 90 -14.07 -24.62 17.51
CA VAL A 90 -13.59 -24.08 16.22
C VAL A 90 -12.29 -23.30 16.37
N THR A 91 -11.45 -23.38 15.35
CA THR A 91 -10.26 -22.52 15.17
C THR A 91 -10.28 -22.00 13.75
N VAL A 92 -10.29 -20.68 13.61
CA VAL A 92 -10.25 -19.96 12.35
C VAL A 92 -8.88 -19.30 12.26
N THR A 93 -8.18 -19.53 11.15
CA THR A 93 -6.91 -18.87 10.83
C THR A 93 -7.07 -18.11 9.52
N HIS A 94 -6.80 -16.80 9.53
CA HIS A 94 -6.87 -15.96 8.34
C HIS A 94 -5.60 -15.12 8.23
N THR A 95 -5.04 -15.02 7.02
CA THR A 95 -3.85 -14.20 6.75
C THR A 95 -4.19 -13.26 5.62
N GLN A 96 -4.05 -11.95 5.87
CA GLN A 96 -4.24 -10.93 4.86
C GLN A 96 -2.94 -10.15 4.66
N ALA A 97 -2.49 -10.06 3.42
CA ALA A 97 -1.40 -9.17 3.03
C ALA A 97 -2.00 -7.81 2.65
N SER A 98 -1.54 -6.74 3.31
CA SER A 98 -1.94 -5.37 3.03
C SER A 98 -0.73 -4.51 2.68
N SER A 99 -0.98 -3.29 2.20
CA SER A 99 0.05 -2.30 1.89
C SER A 99 1.01 -1.97 3.06
N ILE A 100 0.56 -2.14 4.31
CA ILE A 100 1.33 -1.83 5.52
C ILE A 100 2.11 -3.07 6.02
N GLY A 101 1.65 -4.27 5.65
CA GLY A 101 2.25 -5.51 6.09
C GLY A 101 1.27 -6.69 6.09
N ARG A 102 1.75 -7.82 6.61
CA ARG A 102 0.98 -9.06 6.72
C ARG A 102 0.30 -9.14 8.09
N THR A 103 -1.03 -9.20 8.10
CA THR A 103 -1.83 -9.40 9.31
C THR A 103 -2.27 -10.86 9.37
N GLU A 104 -1.94 -11.52 10.47
CA GLU A 104 -2.37 -12.89 10.75
C GLU A 104 -3.39 -12.86 11.89
N ILE A 105 -4.53 -13.51 11.69
CA ILE A 105 -5.65 -13.58 12.62
C ILE A 105 -5.88 -15.04 12.97
N LEU A 106 -5.96 -15.33 14.27
CA LEU A 106 -6.26 -16.66 14.80
C LEU A 106 -7.33 -16.52 15.88
N MET A 107 -8.49 -17.13 15.66
CA MET A 107 -9.69 -16.96 16.47
C MET A 107 -10.34 -18.32 16.76
N GLY A 108 -10.86 -18.53 17.96
CA GLY A 108 -11.51 -19.79 18.29
C GLY A 108 -11.60 -20.09 19.78
N ASN A 109 -12.40 -21.09 20.13
CA ASN A 109 -12.56 -21.59 21.50
C ASN A 109 -11.65 -22.80 21.80
N THR A 110 -10.78 -23.21 20.86
CA THR A 110 -9.86 -24.33 21.12
C THR A 110 -8.67 -23.90 22.00
N PRO A 111 -8.00 -24.86 22.67
CA PRO A 111 -6.74 -24.59 23.36
C PRO A 111 -5.63 -24.06 22.44
N GLN A 112 -5.67 -24.35 21.14
CA GLN A 112 -4.73 -23.83 20.15
C GLN A 112 -4.99 -22.34 19.87
N ALA A 113 -6.27 -21.95 19.78
CA ALA A 113 -6.70 -20.56 19.69
C ALA A 113 -6.29 -19.76 20.95
N ARG A 114 -6.51 -20.32 22.15
CA ARG A 114 -6.10 -19.71 23.43
C ARG A 114 -4.59 -19.52 23.58
N LYS A 115 -3.79 -20.38 22.96
CA LYS A 115 -2.32 -20.27 22.98
C LYS A 115 -1.80 -19.15 22.08
N GLY A 116 -2.65 -18.56 21.22
CA GLY A 116 -2.29 -17.40 20.39
C GLY A 116 -1.11 -17.64 19.43
N ARG A 117 -0.76 -18.91 19.13
CA ARG A 117 0.40 -19.22 18.29
C ARG A 117 0.04 -18.98 16.83
N LEU A 118 0.29 -17.76 16.37
CA LEU A 118 0.26 -17.36 14.95
C LEU A 118 1.25 -18.21 14.12
N SER A 119 1.06 -18.21 12.80
CA SER A 119 1.74 -19.10 11.86
C SER A 119 3.26 -19.11 12.09
N ARG A 120 3.89 -20.27 11.90
CA ARG A 120 5.36 -20.45 11.94
C ARG A 120 6.13 -19.40 11.13
N SER A 121 5.49 -18.70 10.21
CA SER A 121 6.09 -17.61 9.46
C SER A 121 6.51 -16.38 10.30
N GLN A 122 6.02 -16.22 11.53
CA GLN A 122 6.60 -15.23 12.48
C GLN A 122 7.90 -15.71 13.15
N LYS A 123 8.31 -16.98 13.02
CA LYS A 123 9.56 -17.49 13.61
C LYS A 123 10.81 -17.20 12.79
N GLY A 124 10.69 -16.64 11.59
CA GLY A 124 11.85 -16.47 10.72
C GLY A 124 12.51 -17.79 10.33
N ASP A 125 11.75 -18.90 10.34
CA ASP A 125 12.23 -20.17 9.81
C ASP A 125 12.47 -19.98 8.32
N ARG A 126 13.75 -19.89 7.94
CA ARG A 126 14.20 -19.84 6.55
C ARG A 126 13.54 -20.99 5.81
N ASP A 127 12.86 -20.66 4.72
CA ASP A 127 12.41 -21.68 3.79
C ASP A 127 13.65 -22.36 3.18
N LEU A 128 13.93 -23.58 3.63
CA LEU A 128 15.05 -24.39 3.14
C LEU A 128 14.70 -25.15 1.86
N THR A 129 13.43 -25.08 1.42
CA THR A 129 12.94 -25.72 0.19
C THR A 129 13.81 -25.38 -1.04
N PRO A 130 14.26 -24.13 -1.25
CA PRO A 130 15.17 -23.80 -2.35
C PRO A 130 16.49 -24.54 -2.27
N PHE A 131 17.07 -24.68 -1.07
CA PHE A 131 18.36 -25.35 -0.88
C PHE A 131 18.28 -26.84 -1.22
N TYR A 132 17.18 -27.51 -0.87
CA TYR A 132 16.94 -28.90 -1.26
C TYR A 132 16.74 -29.07 -2.77
N ILE A 133 16.06 -28.13 -3.44
CA ILE A 133 15.89 -28.16 -4.89
C ILE A 133 17.24 -28.00 -5.60
N PHE A 134 18.03 -26.99 -5.22
CA PHE A 134 19.35 -26.77 -5.81
C PHE A 134 20.33 -27.91 -5.48
N GLY A 135 20.33 -28.38 -4.24
CA GLY A 135 21.16 -29.53 -3.83
C GLY A 135 20.80 -30.81 -4.59
N GLY A 136 19.51 -31.08 -4.77
CA GLY A 136 19.03 -32.21 -5.56
C GLY A 136 19.42 -32.14 -7.04
N LEU A 137 19.29 -30.95 -7.64
CA LEU A 137 19.72 -30.72 -9.03
C LEU A 137 21.22 -30.96 -9.23
N ILE A 138 22.05 -30.41 -8.34
CA ILE A 138 23.51 -30.60 -8.38
C ILE A 138 23.86 -32.08 -8.21
N ALA A 139 23.23 -32.76 -7.24
CA ALA A 139 23.47 -34.19 -7.02
C ALA A 139 23.11 -35.03 -8.25
N LEU A 140 22.00 -34.73 -8.92
CA LEU A 140 21.56 -35.44 -10.12
C LEU A 140 22.54 -35.23 -11.29
N VAL A 141 23.02 -34.00 -11.48
CA VAL A 141 24.04 -33.68 -12.49
C VAL A 141 25.34 -34.44 -12.22
N LEU A 142 25.79 -34.50 -10.95
CA LEU A 142 26.99 -35.24 -10.58
C LEU A 142 26.82 -36.74 -10.81
N ILE A 143 25.69 -37.32 -10.42
CA ILE A 143 25.38 -38.73 -10.65
C ILE A 143 25.37 -39.04 -12.15
N ALA A 144 24.70 -38.21 -12.97
CA ALA A 144 24.69 -38.38 -14.42
C ALA A 144 26.08 -38.25 -15.04
N ALA A 145 26.92 -37.34 -14.53
CA ALA A 145 28.29 -37.15 -15.00
C ALA A 145 29.21 -38.32 -14.62
N PHE A 146 29.01 -38.96 -13.47
CA PHE A 146 29.80 -40.11 -13.03
C PHE A 146 29.33 -41.45 -13.60
N LEU A 147 28.03 -41.62 -13.89
CA LEU A 147 27.50 -42.84 -14.54
C LEU A 147 27.53 -42.75 -16.07
N GLY A 148 27.63 -41.55 -16.65
CA GLY A 148 27.69 -41.31 -18.08
C GLY A 148 29.11 -41.31 -18.67
N THR A 149 30.14 -41.47 -17.83
CA THR A 149 31.55 -41.73 -18.19
C THR A 149 31.89 -43.20 -17.99
#